data_AF-A0A1F2TZ10-F1
#
_entry.id   AF-A0A1F2TZ10-F1
#
_cell.length_a   1.000
_cell.length_b   1.000
_cell.length_c   1.000
_cell.angle_alpha   90.00
_cell.angle_beta   90.00
_cell.angle_gamma   90.00
#
_symmetry.space_group_name_H-M   'P 1'
#
loop_
_entity.id
_entity.type
_entity.pdbx_description
1 polymer ?
#
loop_
_entity_poly.entity_id
_entity_poly.type
_entity_poly.pdbx_seq_one_letter_code
_entity_poly.pdbx_strand_id
1 'polypeptide(L)' 'MPQFDSDTRRLKAPPGFFVHLELESLVTSLVVSPLAPSWFEDVVRSAIARYGLDFAIRRSLASAEPIY' A
#
# COMPACT_ATOMS: atom_id res chain seq x y z
N MET A 1 -9.38 37.99 -15.42
CA MET A 1 -9.26 38.36 -14.00
C MET A 1 -10.31 37.58 -13.23
N PRO A 2 -9.97 36.47 -12.53
CA PRO A 2 -10.93 35.77 -11.69
C PRO A 2 -10.96 36.35 -10.28
N GLN A 3 -12.16 36.50 -9.76
CA GLN A 3 -12.51 37.09 -8.47
C GLN A 3 -12.38 36.03 -7.37
N PHE A 4 -11.68 36.37 -6.29
CA PHE A 4 -11.55 35.50 -5.11
C PHE A 4 -12.80 35.63 -4.26
N ASP A 5 -13.56 34.54 -4.15
CA ASP A 5 -14.68 34.42 -3.22
C ASP A 5 -14.16 33.79 -1.91
N SER A 6 -14.27 34.57 -0.85
CA SER A 6 -13.70 34.30 0.47
C SER A 6 -14.77 33.72 1.38
N ASP A 7 -15.12 32.44 1.19
CA ASP A 7 -15.79 31.68 2.23
C ASP A 7 -15.68 30.16 2.03
N THR A 8 -15.43 29.45 3.12
CA THR A 8 -15.32 27.98 3.25
C THR A 8 -14.04 27.30 2.76
N ARG A 9 -13.18 26.89 3.71
CA ARG A 9 -12.12 25.86 3.56
C ARG A 9 -12.71 24.46 3.27
N ARG A 10 -13.59 24.32 2.28
CA ARG A 10 -14.00 23.01 1.77
C ARG A 10 -13.04 22.64 0.65
N LEU A 11 -12.02 21.86 0.98
CA LEU A 11 -11.30 21.06 -0.01
C LEU A 11 -12.37 20.22 -0.73
N LYS A 12 -12.77 20.66 -1.92
CA LYS A 12 -13.79 19.99 -2.73
C LYS A 12 -13.17 18.65 -3.10
N ALA A 13 -13.63 17.57 -2.47
CA ALA A 13 -13.17 16.23 -2.80
C ALA A 13 -13.33 16.03 -4.31
N PRO A 14 -12.31 15.47 -5.01
CA PRO A 14 -12.40 15.28 -6.44
C PRO A 14 -13.64 14.44 -6.79
N PRO A 15 -14.32 14.73 -7.90
CA PRO A 15 -15.50 13.97 -8.31
C PRO A 15 -15.14 12.50 -8.49
N GLY A 16 -15.91 11.59 -7.89
CA GLY A 16 -15.67 10.15 -7.95
C GLY A 16 -16.49 9.34 -6.93
N PHE A 17 -16.49 8.02 -7.09
CA PHE A 17 -17.05 7.07 -6.12
C PHE A 17 -15.94 6.59 -5.19
N PHE A 18 -16.13 6.78 -3.89
CA PHE A 18 -15.21 6.29 -2.87
C PHE A 18 -15.80 5.01 -2.26
N VAL A 19 -15.11 3.89 -2.45
CA VAL A 19 -15.49 2.61 -1.85
C VAL A 19 -14.63 2.38 -0.63
N HIS A 20 -15.26 2.12 0.50
CA HIS A 20 -14.55 1.70 1.70
C HIS A 20 -14.09 0.25 1.53
N LEU A 21 -12.80 0.00 1.74
CA LEU A 21 -12.19 -1.32 1.65
C LEU A 21 -11.48 -1.65 2.95
N GLU A 22 -11.66 -2.88 3.41
CA GLU A 22 -10.92 -3.44 4.53
C GLU A 22 -9.71 -4.19 3.97
N LEU A 23 -8.56 -3.53 3.92
CA LEU A 23 -7.37 -4.09 3.28
C LEU A 23 -6.88 -5.37 3.98
N GLU A 24 -7.11 -5.49 5.29
CA GLU A 24 -6.76 -6.67 6.09
C GLU A 24 -7.50 -7.94 5.66
N SER A 25 -8.75 -7.83 5.19
CA SER A 25 -9.51 -8.97 4.68
C SER A 25 -9.20 -9.29 3.22
N LEU A 26 -8.67 -8.32 2.46
CA LEU A 26 -8.38 -8.47 1.04
C LEU A 26 -6.95 -8.91 0.73
N VAL A 27 -5.99 -8.54 1.58
CA VAL A 27 -4.56 -8.79 1.35
C VAL A 27 -4.08 -9.95 2.23
N THR A 28 -3.75 -11.07 1.60
CA THR A 28 -3.29 -12.28 2.32
C THR A 28 -1.82 -12.20 2.74
N SER A 29 -0.94 -11.65 1.89
CA SER A 29 0.50 -11.54 2.19
C SER A 29 1.21 -10.56 1.27
N LEU A 30 2.35 -10.05 1.74
CA LEU A 30 3.30 -9.28 0.95
C LEU A 30 4.47 -10.16 0.54
N VAL A 31 4.81 -10.13 -0.74
CA VAL A 31 5.91 -10.94 -1.29
C VAL A 31 7.06 -10.04 -1.70
N VAL A 32 8.22 -10.22 -1.08
CA VAL A 32 9.46 -9.50 -1.38
C VAL A 32 10.30 -10.31 -2.35
N SER A 33 10.87 -9.67 -3.37
CA SER A 33 11.77 -10.33 -4.34
C SER A 33 12.93 -11.04 -3.63
N PRO A 34 13.35 -12.25 -4.06
CA PRO A 34 14.53 -12.93 -3.50
C PRO A 34 15.82 -12.16 -3.77
N LEU A 35 15.84 -11.34 -4.83
CA LEU A 35 16.98 -10.49 -5.19
C LEU A 35 17.04 -9.20 -4.37
N ALA A 36 16.00 -8.90 -3.58
CA ALA A 36 16.00 -7.74 -2.73
C ALA A 36 17.05 -7.90 -1.61
N PRO A 37 17.78 -6.82 -1.26
CA PRO A 37 18.67 -6.83 -0.11
C PRO A 37 17.94 -7.22 1.18
N SER A 38 18.67 -7.79 2.14
CA SER A 38 18.05 -8.29 3.37
C SER A 38 17.30 -7.23 4.17
N TRP A 39 17.82 -6.00 4.18
CA TRP A 39 17.23 -4.84 4.86
C TRP A 39 15.89 -4.39 4.26
N PHE A 40 15.56 -4.80 3.04
CA PHE A 40 14.36 -4.33 2.35
C PHE A 40 13.08 -4.80 3.03
N GLU A 41 13.11 -5.98 3.65
CA GLU A 41 11.98 -6.48 4.44
C GLU A 41 11.65 -5.55 5.61
N ASP A 42 12.66 -5.02 6.30
CA ASP A 42 12.48 -4.08 7.41
C ASP A 42 11.86 -2.76 6.95
N VAL A 43 12.22 -2.32 5.74
CA VAL A 43 11.61 -1.12 5.11
C VAL A 43 10.15 -1.36 4.80
N VAL A 44 9.80 -2.52 4.22
CA VAL A 44 8.40 -2.89 3.95
C VAL A 44 7.62 -2.96 5.26
N ARG A 45 8.17 -3.61 6.30
CA ARG A 45 7.55 -3.71 7.63
C ARG A 45 7.29 -2.34 8.25
N SER A 46 8.28 -1.44 8.18
CA SER A 46 8.15 -0.07 8.69
C SER A 46 7.12 0.74 7.89
N ALA A 47 7.04 0.54 6.58
CA ALA A 47 6.08 1.21 5.72
C ALA A 47 4.64 0.80 6.04
N ILE A 48 4.36 -0.49 6.25
CA ILE A 48 3.00 -0.97 6.55
C ILE A 48 2.57 -0.63 7.98
N ALA A 49 3.50 -0.66 8.94
CA ALA A 49 3.22 -0.28 10.33
C ALA A 49 2.74 1.18 10.44
N ARG A 50 3.24 2.08 9.58
CA ARG A 50 2.77 3.47 9.49
C ARG A 50 1.26 3.58 9.18
N TYR A 51 0.70 2.60 8.50
CA TYR A 51 -0.72 2.54 8.16
C TYR A 51 -1.52 1.62 9.09
N GLY A 52 -0.90 1.10 10.16
CA GLY A 52 -1.54 0.19 11.10
C GLY A 52 -1.78 -1.21 10.55
N LEU A 53 -1.09 -1.60 9.47
CA LEU A 53 -1.28 -2.89 8.80
C LEU A 53 -0.21 -3.89 9.24
N ASP A 54 -0.62 -5.14 9.48
CA ASP A 54 0.25 -6.24 9.91
C ASP A 54 0.15 -7.45 8.98
N PHE A 55 0.56 -7.27 7.73
CA PHE A 55 0.56 -8.35 6.74
C PHE A 55 1.74 -9.30 6.91
N ALA A 56 1.51 -10.58 6.66
CA ALA A 56 2.60 -11.55 6.56
C ALA A 56 3.53 -11.20 5.38
N ILE A 57 4.81 -10.92 5.68
CA ILE A 57 5.84 -10.68 4.67
C ILE A 57 6.58 -12.00 4.40
N ARG A 58 6.67 -12.39 3.13
CA ARG A 58 7.39 -13.59 2.69
C ARG A 58 8.37 -13.20 1.59
N ARG A 59 9.54 -13.83 1.55
CA ARG A 59 10.39 -13.75 0.36
C ARG A 59 9.85 -14.68 -0.71
N SER A 60 9.81 -14.19 -1.95
CA SER A 60 9.46 -15.00 -3.11
C SER A 60 10.50 -16.11 -3.26
N LEU A 61 10.04 -17.36 -3.20
CA LEU A 61 10.81 -18.56 -3.46
C LEU A 61 10.92 -18.81 -4.97
N ALA A 62 11.25 -17.79 -5.79
CA ALA A 62 11.39 -17.94 -7.25
C ALA A 62 12.58 -18.83 -7.69
N SER A 63 12.92 -19.85 -6.89
CA SER A 63 13.92 -20.88 -7.13
C SER A 63 13.55 -22.20 -6.41
N ALA A 64 12.28 -22.64 -6.44
CA ALA A 64 11.95 -23.99 -5.98
C ALA A 64 11.52 -24.94 -7.11
N GLU A 65 10.79 -24.51 -8.13
CA GLU A 65 10.59 -25.33 -9.34
C GLU A 65 10.01 -24.45 -10.46
N PRO A 66 10.59 -24.44 -11.68
CA PRO A 66 9.87 -23.97 -12.85
C PRO A 66 8.69 -24.91 -13.08
N ILE A 67 7.48 -24.38 -13.26
CA ILE A 67 6.36 -25.17 -13.79
C ILE A 67 6.68 -25.44 -15.26
N TYR A 68 7.00 -26.70 -15.59
CA TYR A 68 7.13 -27.22 -16.96
C TYR A 68 5.90 -28.05 -17.31
#